data_AF-A0A974BHH2-F1
#
_entry.id   AF-A0A974BHH2-F1
#
_cell.length_a   1.000
_cell.length_b   1.000
_cell.length_c   1.000
_cell.angle_alpha   90.00
_cell.angle_beta   90.00
_cell.angle_gamma   90.00
#
_symmetry.space_group_name_H-M   'P 1'
#
loop_
_entity.id
_entity.type
_entity.pdbx_description
1 polymer ?
#
loop_
_entity_poly.entity_id
_entity_poly.type
_entity_poly.pdbx_seq_one_letter_code
_entity_poly.pdbx_strand_id
1 'polypeptide(L)'
;MTVKWNGANLIKTIAENEAGATKFYRAIAEEARIGEKFFELLAQDEEKHEKIYNALLKRFEKNIEIELEESDAKYMDLLIEANNPFDDELIEKAKKMWDKSQIFEIAEQAERDAVLFVSELQRLYPDMAAEEMAIISKEEKSHLQKVLERKRESQPMFGRGM
;
A
#
# COMPACT_ATOMS: atom_id res chain seq x y z
N MET A 1 20.35 -22.61 2.08
CA MET A 1 19.57 -23.75 1.54
C MET A 1 18.39 -23.12 0.85
N THR A 2 18.06 -23.57 -0.36
CA THR A 2 16.93 -23.01 -1.09
C THR A 2 15.64 -23.76 -0.78
N VAL A 3 14.54 -23.04 -0.77
CA VAL A 3 13.18 -23.55 -0.60
C VAL A 3 12.31 -23.05 -1.74
N LYS A 4 11.30 -23.84 -2.09
CA LYS A 4 10.24 -23.40 -3.00
C LYS A 4 9.30 -22.48 -2.23
N TRP A 5 9.12 -21.26 -2.73
CA TRP A 5 8.27 -20.26 -2.15
C TRP A 5 7.22 -19.81 -3.17
N ASN A 6 5.99 -19.60 -2.69
CA ASN A 6 4.83 -19.29 -3.53
C ASN A 6 4.43 -17.82 -3.35
N GLY A 7 4.64 -17.00 -4.39
CA GLY A 7 4.31 -15.57 -4.34
C GLY A 7 2.84 -15.21 -4.48
N ALA A 8 1.92 -16.17 -4.61
CA ALA A 8 0.49 -15.88 -4.69
C ALA A 8 0.00 -15.12 -3.45
N ASN A 9 0.53 -15.47 -2.27
CA ASN A 9 0.19 -14.78 -1.03
C ASN A 9 0.66 -13.32 -1.04
N LEU A 10 1.82 -13.02 -1.63
CA LEU A 10 2.29 -11.63 -1.77
C LEU A 10 1.35 -10.81 -2.65
N ILE A 11 1.03 -11.28 -3.87
CA ILE A 11 0.15 -10.54 -4.78
C ILE A 11 -1.24 -10.36 -4.16
N LYS A 12 -1.76 -11.41 -3.50
CA LYS A 12 -3.03 -11.34 -2.80
C LYS A 12 -3.00 -10.28 -1.69
N THR A 13 -1.94 -10.25 -0.88
CA THR A 13 -1.75 -9.27 0.20
C THR A 13 -1.71 -7.85 -0.35
N ILE A 14 -1.00 -7.63 -1.47
CA ILE A 14 -0.97 -6.32 -2.13
C ILE A 14 -2.38 -5.91 -2.56
N ALA A 15 -3.11 -6.79 -3.27
CA ALA A 15 -4.47 -6.49 -3.69
C ALA A 15 -5.43 -6.18 -2.52
N GLU A 16 -5.28 -6.90 -1.40
CA GLU A 16 -6.06 -6.65 -0.18
C GLU A 16 -5.70 -5.30 0.47
N ASN A 17 -4.43 -4.90 0.43
CA ASN A 17 -3.98 -3.58 0.87
C ASN A 17 -4.56 -2.46 0.01
N GLU A 18 -4.53 -2.58 -1.32
CA GLU A 18 -5.13 -1.59 -2.23
C GLU A 18 -6.63 -1.42 -1.96
N ALA A 19 -7.33 -2.53 -1.76
CA ALA A 19 -8.75 -2.51 -1.42
C ALA A 19 -9.01 -1.83 -0.07
N GLY A 20 -8.16 -2.11 0.93
CA GLY A 20 -8.21 -1.47 2.25
C GLY A 20 -7.95 0.04 2.19
N ALA A 21 -6.89 0.45 1.50
CA ALA A 21 -6.53 1.85 1.29
C ALA A 21 -7.63 2.60 0.54
N THR A 22 -8.21 2.01 -0.50
CA THR A 22 -9.36 2.56 -1.23
C THR A 22 -10.53 2.86 -0.29
N LYS A 23 -10.91 1.88 0.56
CA LYS A 23 -12.02 2.06 1.53
C LYS A 23 -11.69 3.15 2.54
N PHE A 24 -10.47 3.15 3.07
CA PHE A 24 -10.01 4.14 4.03
C PHE A 24 -10.04 5.55 3.43
N TYR A 25 -9.45 5.75 2.25
CA TYR A 25 -9.42 7.05 1.58
C TYR A 25 -10.80 7.58 1.23
N ARG A 26 -11.72 6.73 0.74
CA ARG A 26 -13.11 7.13 0.51
C ARG A 26 -13.80 7.57 1.81
N ALA A 27 -13.65 6.77 2.87
CA ALA A 27 -14.25 7.09 4.16
C ALA A 27 -13.76 8.45 4.70
N ILE A 28 -12.47 8.77 4.54
CA ILE A 28 -11.93 10.06 4.96
C ILE A 28 -12.36 11.20 4.03
N ALA A 29 -12.48 10.95 2.73
CA ALA A 29 -12.94 11.96 1.78
C ALA A 29 -14.37 12.43 2.10
N GLU A 30 -15.25 11.50 2.48
CA GLU A 30 -16.65 11.78 2.86
C GLU A 30 -16.77 12.68 4.10
N GLU A 31 -15.77 12.73 4.98
CA GLU A 31 -15.83 13.50 6.22
C GLU A 31 -15.66 15.03 6.04
N ALA A 32 -15.62 15.54 4.80
CA ALA A 32 -15.63 16.96 4.35
C ALA A 32 -14.63 17.94 5.01
N ARG A 33 -13.85 17.49 5.99
CA ARG A 33 -13.01 18.30 6.88
C ARG A 33 -11.54 18.22 6.50
N ILE A 34 -11.15 17.19 5.74
CA ILE A 34 -9.77 16.79 5.53
C ILE A 34 -9.55 16.42 4.06
N GLY A 35 -9.21 17.40 3.23
CA GLY A 35 -8.67 17.14 1.89
C GLY A 35 -9.51 16.18 1.03
N GLU A 36 -10.83 16.34 1.00
CA GLU A 36 -11.78 15.47 0.28
C GLU A 36 -11.29 15.07 -1.12
N LYS A 37 -10.96 16.07 -1.95
CA LYS A 37 -10.45 15.83 -3.31
C LYS A 37 -9.10 15.10 -3.33
N PHE A 38 -8.26 15.30 -2.32
CA PHE A 38 -6.95 14.63 -2.25
C PHE A 38 -7.11 13.14 -2.00
N PHE A 39 -7.89 12.75 -0.98
CA PHE A 39 -8.13 11.35 -0.66
C PHE A 39 -9.01 10.66 -1.71
N GLU A 40 -9.97 11.36 -2.33
CA GLU A 40 -10.74 10.79 -3.43
C GLU A 40 -9.86 10.44 -4.65
N LEU A 41 -8.85 11.27 -4.96
CA LEU A 41 -7.92 10.96 -6.03
C LEU A 41 -7.03 9.75 -5.71
N LEU A 42 -6.52 9.65 -4.47
CA LEU A 42 -5.77 8.47 -4.04
C LEU A 42 -6.62 7.21 -4.12
N ALA A 43 -7.86 7.25 -3.62
CA ALA A 43 -8.77 6.11 -3.67
C ALA A 43 -9.06 5.62 -5.10
N GLN A 44 -9.14 6.54 -6.07
CA GLN A 44 -9.34 6.17 -7.47
C GLN A 44 -8.13 5.50 -8.09
N ASP A 45 -6.93 5.87 -7.67
CA ASP A 45 -5.70 5.24 -8.13
C ASP A 45 -5.52 3.86 -7.47
N GLU A 46 -5.77 3.73 -6.16
CA GLU A 46 -5.72 2.41 -5.49
C GLU A 46 -6.76 1.42 -6.02
N GLU A 47 -7.96 1.87 -6.40
CA GLU A 47 -8.95 0.98 -7.03
C GLU A 47 -8.45 0.45 -8.38
N LYS A 48 -7.63 1.22 -9.12
CA LYS A 48 -7.00 0.74 -10.36
C LYS A 48 -5.91 -0.27 -10.04
N HIS A 49 -5.06 0.01 -9.04
CA HIS A 49 -4.00 -0.90 -8.60
C HIS A 49 -4.58 -2.23 -8.14
N GLU A 50 -5.64 -2.22 -7.32
CA GLU A 50 -6.36 -3.40 -6.86
C GLU A 50 -6.78 -4.31 -8.04
N LYS A 51 -7.35 -3.71 -9.10
CA LYS A 51 -7.78 -4.43 -10.30
C LYS A 51 -6.59 -5.04 -11.05
N ILE A 52 -5.47 -4.33 -11.12
CA ILE A 52 -4.25 -4.83 -11.75
C ILE A 52 -3.71 -6.02 -10.97
N TYR A 53 -3.54 -5.92 -9.65
CA TYR A 53 -3.02 -7.02 -8.83
C TYR A 53 -3.94 -8.24 -8.84
N ASN A 54 -5.26 -8.05 -8.79
CA ASN A 54 -6.22 -9.14 -8.94
C ASN A 54 -6.13 -9.82 -10.33
N ALA A 55 -5.87 -9.06 -11.39
CA ALA A 55 -5.67 -9.62 -12.72
C ALA A 55 -4.36 -10.40 -12.82
N LEU A 56 -3.27 -9.90 -12.20
CA LEU A 56 -2.00 -10.60 -12.11
C LEU A 56 -2.14 -11.90 -11.32
N LEU A 57 -2.80 -11.87 -10.17
CA LEU A 57 -3.05 -13.07 -9.35
C LEU A 57 -3.74 -14.15 -10.18
N LYS A 58 -4.85 -13.81 -10.87
CA LYS A 58 -5.57 -14.74 -11.75
C LYS A 58 -4.71 -15.29 -12.89
N ARG A 59 -3.81 -14.48 -13.45
CA ARG A 59 -2.95 -14.87 -14.57
C ARG A 59 -1.80 -15.78 -14.14
N PHE A 60 -1.25 -15.57 -12.94
CA PHE A 60 0.00 -16.18 -12.50
C PHE A 60 -0.14 -17.17 -11.35
N GLU A 61 -1.34 -17.37 -10.78
CA GLU A 61 -1.60 -18.28 -9.64
C GLU A 61 -0.93 -19.67 -9.77
N LYS A 62 -0.80 -20.19 -11.01
CA LYS A 62 -0.22 -21.51 -11.29
C LYS A 62 1.29 -21.52 -11.54
N ASN A 63 1.92 -20.37 -11.78
CA ASN A 63 3.32 -20.24 -12.24
C ASN A 63 4.12 -19.20 -11.42
N ILE A 64 3.77 -19.00 -10.14
CA ILE A 64 4.38 -18.01 -9.25
C ILE A 64 5.28 -18.66 -8.19
N GLU A 65 5.67 -19.91 -8.39
CA GLU A 65 6.63 -20.57 -7.51
C GLU A 65 8.07 -20.23 -7.95
N ILE A 66 8.90 -19.83 -7.00
CA ILE A 66 10.33 -19.53 -7.21
C ILE A 66 11.17 -20.23 -6.15
N GLU A 67 12.46 -20.41 -6.43
CA GLU A 67 13.43 -20.85 -5.43
C GLU A 67 14.04 -19.64 -4.73
N LEU A 68 13.94 -19.60 -3.41
CA LEU A 68 14.55 -18.57 -2.55
C LEU A 68 15.45 -19.20 -1.52
N GLU A 69 16.46 -18.47 -1.05
CA GLU A 69 17.14 -18.85 0.19
C GLU A 69 16.13 -18.86 1.34
N GLU A 70 16.23 -19.85 2.23
CA GLU A 70 15.31 -20.06 3.35
C GLU A 70 15.13 -18.80 4.22
N SER A 71 16.20 -18.02 4.43
CA SER A 71 16.13 -16.76 5.16
C SER A 71 15.31 -15.68 4.44
N ASP A 72 15.36 -15.64 3.11
CA ASP A 72 14.60 -14.69 2.30
C ASP A 72 13.12 -15.10 2.23
N ALA A 73 12.84 -16.39 2.05
CA ALA A 73 11.46 -16.91 2.13
C ALA A 73 10.82 -16.59 3.49
N LYS A 74 11.53 -16.82 4.59
CA LYS A 74 11.06 -16.48 5.94
C LYS A 74 10.86 -14.98 6.13
N TYR A 75 11.73 -14.15 5.57
CA TYR A 75 11.54 -12.70 5.60
C TYR A 75 10.25 -12.30 4.89
N MET A 76 10.00 -12.85 3.69
CA MET A 76 8.78 -12.57 2.93
C MET A 76 7.52 -13.02 3.65
N ASP A 77 7.53 -14.22 4.25
CA ASP A 77 6.41 -14.72 5.04
C ASP A 77 6.10 -13.81 6.22
N LEU A 78 7.13 -13.40 6.99
CA LEU A 78 6.96 -12.48 8.12
C LEU A 78 6.46 -11.10 7.67
N LEU A 79 6.91 -10.61 6.52
CA LEU A 79 6.46 -9.34 5.96
C LEU A 79 4.97 -9.40 5.59
N ILE A 80 4.53 -10.50 4.99
CA ILE A 80 3.13 -10.76 4.64
C ILE A 80 2.28 -10.95 5.90
N GLU A 81 2.76 -11.71 6.88
CA GLU A 81 2.03 -11.97 8.14
C GLU A 81 1.90 -10.74 9.03
N ALA A 82 2.92 -9.88 9.05
CA ALA A 82 2.90 -8.63 9.80
C ALA A 82 2.06 -7.54 9.12
N ASN A 83 1.66 -7.75 7.85
CA ASN A 83 0.81 -6.82 7.13
C ASN A 83 -0.55 -6.73 7.81
N ASN A 84 -0.90 -5.53 8.27
CA ASN A 84 -2.20 -5.30 8.88
C ASN A 84 -3.09 -4.53 7.89
N PRO A 85 -4.01 -5.22 7.17
CA PRO A 85 -4.89 -4.54 6.24
C PRO A 85 -5.74 -3.49 6.95
N PHE A 86 -6.14 -2.44 6.24
CA PHE A 86 -7.08 -1.44 6.74
C PHE A 86 -8.43 -2.10 7.03
N ASP A 87 -8.62 -2.54 8.27
CA ASP A 87 -9.85 -3.16 8.71
C ASP A 87 -10.95 -2.12 8.98
N ASP A 88 -12.19 -2.59 9.06
CA ASP A 88 -13.34 -1.73 9.29
C ASP A 88 -13.24 -1.00 10.65
N GLU A 89 -12.56 -1.59 11.64
CA GLU A 89 -12.35 -0.97 12.95
C GLU A 89 -11.44 0.27 12.86
N LEU A 90 -10.33 0.18 12.12
CA LEU A 90 -9.43 1.30 11.86
C LEU A 90 -10.13 2.41 11.09
N ILE A 91 -10.93 2.07 10.08
CA ILE A 91 -11.71 3.05 9.31
C ILE A 91 -12.71 3.79 10.22
N GLU A 92 -13.46 3.06 11.05
CA GLU A 92 -14.42 3.66 11.98
C GLU A 92 -13.76 4.51 13.07
N LYS A 93 -12.54 4.17 13.49
CA LYS A 93 -11.72 5.02 14.35
C LYS A 93 -11.31 6.30 13.62
N ALA A 94 -10.84 6.18 12.39
CA ALA A 94 -10.33 7.30 11.61
C ALA A 94 -11.42 8.33 11.27
N LYS A 95 -12.65 7.91 10.98
CA LYS A 95 -13.80 8.83 10.82
C LYS A 95 -14.06 9.71 12.06
N LYS A 96 -13.71 9.22 13.24
CA LYS A 96 -13.88 9.93 14.52
C LYS A 96 -12.67 10.78 14.90
N MET A 97 -11.56 10.68 14.15
CA MET A 97 -10.36 11.47 14.40
C MET A 97 -10.57 12.92 13.97
N TRP A 98 -10.25 13.84 14.88
CA TRP A 98 -10.28 15.28 14.63
C TRP A 98 -8.91 15.83 14.22
N ASP A 99 -7.85 15.09 14.52
CA ASP A 99 -6.48 15.46 14.21
C ASP A 99 -6.10 14.96 12.81
N LYS A 100 -5.89 15.91 11.90
CA LYS A 100 -5.47 15.63 10.52
C LYS A 100 -4.13 14.89 10.47
N SER A 101 -3.23 15.14 11.41
CA SER A 101 -1.90 14.54 11.42
C SER A 101 -1.95 13.03 11.65
N GLN A 102 -2.89 12.55 12.47
CA GLN A 102 -3.11 11.13 12.73
C GLN A 102 -3.65 10.41 11.49
N ILE A 103 -4.52 11.05 10.72
CA ILE A 103 -5.03 10.49 9.46
C ILE A 103 -3.91 10.39 8.41
N PHE A 104 -3.05 11.40 8.33
CA PHE A 104 -1.89 11.34 7.45
C PHE A 104 -0.79 10.37 7.95
N GLU A 105 -0.73 10.04 9.24
CA GLU A 105 0.11 8.95 9.75
C GLU A 105 -0.35 7.59 9.24
N ILE A 106 -1.67 7.35 9.27
CA ILE A 106 -2.27 6.12 8.75
C ILE A 106 -2.07 6.02 7.23
N ALA A 107 -2.34 7.11 6.49
CA ALA A 107 -2.08 7.16 5.06
C ALA A 107 -0.59 6.95 4.73
N GLU A 108 0.33 7.58 5.48
CA GLU A 108 1.77 7.40 5.25
C GLU A 108 2.17 5.94 5.41
N GLN A 109 1.64 5.24 6.41
CA GLN A 109 1.91 3.82 6.58
C GLN A 109 1.42 3.00 5.38
N ALA A 110 0.20 3.28 4.90
CA ALA A 110 -0.37 2.65 3.70
C ALA A 110 0.59 2.73 2.50
N GLU A 111 1.01 3.96 2.18
CA GLU A 111 1.82 4.24 1.00
C GLU A 111 3.25 3.68 1.14
N ARG A 112 3.79 3.65 2.36
CA ARG A 112 5.11 3.02 2.62
C ARG A 112 5.06 1.53 2.38
N ASP A 113 3.98 0.88 2.85
CA ASP A 113 3.81 -0.55 2.69
C ASP A 113 3.57 -0.90 1.21
N ALA A 114 2.76 -0.12 0.49
CA ALA A 114 2.60 -0.26 -0.96
C ALA A 114 3.96 -0.19 -1.69
N VAL A 115 4.74 0.87 -1.46
CA VAL A 115 6.09 1.01 -2.06
C VAL A 115 6.99 -0.18 -1.72
N LEU A 116 6.97 -0.66 -0.48
CA LEU A 116 7.76 -1.82 -0.05
C LEU A 116 7.33 -3.08 -0.80
N PHE A 117 6.04 -3.40 -0.80
CA PHE A 117 5.54 -4.61 -1.43
C PHE A 117 5.72 -4.62 -2.95
N VAL A 118 5.52 -3.49 -3.63
CA VAL A 118 5.81 -3.40 -5.07
C VAL A 118 7.29 -3.62 -5.34
N SER A 119 8.17 -3.06 -4.50
CA SER A 119 9.62 -3.24 -4.63
C SER A 119 10.03 -4.71 -4.43
N GLU A 120 9.46 -5.38 -3.43
CA GLU A 120 9.70 -6.81 -3.20
C GLU A 120 9.13 -7.68 -4.33
N LEU A 121 7.94 -7.34 -4.85
CA LEU A 121 7.36 -8.06 -5.99
C LEU A 121 8.24 -7.93 -7.24
N GLN A 122 8.76 -6.73 -7.54
CA GLN A 122 9.69 -6.51 -8.66
C GLN A 122 11.03 -7.22 -8.46
N ARG A 123 11.52 -7.30 -7.22
CA ARG A 123 12.76 -8.02 -6.89
C ARG A 123 12.62 -9.51 -7.13
N LEU A 124 11.50 -10.09 -6.69
CA LEU A 124 11.24 -11.53 -6.77
C LEU A 124 10.79 -11.96 -8.19
N TYR A 125 10.10 -11.08 -8.90
CA TYR A 125 9.50 -11.35 -10.22
C TYR A 125 9.80 -10.22 -11.23
N PRO A 126 11.06 -10.01 -11.63
CA PRO A 126 11.47 -8.87 -12.46
C PRO A 126 10.78 -8.81 -13.83
N ASP A 127 10.39 -9.95 -14.38
CA ASP A 127 9.74 -10.03 -15.70
C ASP A 127 8.20 -9.99 -15.63
N MET A 128 7.61 -10.04 -14.42
CA MET A 128 6.16 -10.07 -14.26
C MET A 128 5.58 -8.68 -14.49
N ALA A 129 4.95 -8.48 -15.65
CA ALA A 129 4.30 -7.21 -16.02
C ALA A 129 5.23 -6.01 -15.77
N ALA A 130 6.48 -6.13 -16.22
CA ALA A 130 7.57 -5.24 -15.82
C ALA A 130 7.29 -3.75 -16.09
N GLU A 131 6.63 -3.45 -17.21
CA GLU A 131 6.24 -2.07 -17.56
C GLU A 131 5.16 -1.55 -16.60
N GLU A 132 4.12 -2.35 -16.35
CA GLU A 132 3.04 -2.00 -15.43
C GLU A 132 3.55 -1.85 -13.99
N MET A 133 4.41 -2.75 -13.53
CA MET A 133 5.02 -2.67 -12.19
C MET A 133 5.92 -1.44 -12.04
N ALA A 134 6.63 -1.03 -13.10
CA ALA A 134 7.43 0.19 -13.08
C ALA A 134 6.56 1.45 -13.00
N ILE A 135 5.41 1.46 -13.67
CA ILE A 135 4.42 2.54 -13.57
C ILE A 135 3.86 2.61 -12.16
N ILE A 136 3.35 1.50 -11.63
CA ILE A 136 2.76 1.46 -10.28
C ILE A 136 3.81 1.87 -9.24
N SER A 137 5.04 1.33 -9.29
CA SER A 137 6.13 1.73 -8.37
C SER A 137 6.39 3.25 -8.36
N LYS A 138 6.20 3.92 -9.50
CA LYS A 138 6.33 5.38 -9.58
C LYS A 138 5.09 6.10 -9.03
N GLU A 139 3.90 5.57 -9.26
CA GLU A 139 2.63 6.08 -8.74
C GLU A 139 2.60 6.00 -7.22
N GLU A 140 2.91 4.84 -6.62
CA GLU A 140 3.01 4.64 -5.15
C GLU A 140 4.01 5.60 -4.50
N LYS A 141 5.19 5.76 -5.12
CA LYS A 141 6.19 6.73 -4.63
C LYS A 141 5.67 8.16 -4.71
N SER A 142 4.88 8.48 -5.72
CA SER A 142 4.23 9.79 -5.85
C SER A 142 3.14 9.98 -4.79
N HIS A 143 2.35 8.96 -4.50
CA HIS A 143 1.35 8.98 -3.43
C HIS A 143 2.01 9.21 -2.08
N LEU A 144 3.02 8.39 -1.73
CA LEU A 144 3.82 8.56 -0.52
C LEU A 144 4.38 9.98 -0.41
N GLN A 145 4.97 10.52 -1.49
CA GLN A 145 5.49 11.89 -1.49
C GLN A 145 4.39 12.90 -1.15
N LYS A 146 3.24 12.83 -1.83
CA LYS A 146 2.12 13.76 -1.59
C LYS A 146 1.61 13.63 -0.15
N VAL A 147 1.47 12.42 0.37
CA VAL A 147 1.04 12.18 1.76
C VAL A 147 2.03 12.77 2.75
N LEU A 148 3.33 12.59 2.57
CA LEU A 148 4.37 13.18 3.41
C LEU A 148 4.34 14.72 3.38
N GLU A 149 4.13 15.32 2.21
CA GLU A 149 3.97 16.77 2.06
C GLU A 149 2.76 17.28 2.85
N ARG A 150 1.60 16.62 2.70
CA ARG A 150 0.37 16.96 3.43
C ARG A 150 0.49 16.76 4.94
N LYS A 151 1.14 15.68 5.37
CA LYS A 151 1.42 15.42 6.79
C LYS A 151 2.22 16.56 7.40
N ARG A 152 3.30 16.97 6.73
CA ARG A 152 4.15 18.08 7.16
C ARG A 152 3.41 19.41 7.21
N GLU A 153 2.45 19.65 6.31
CA GLU A 153 1.58 20.84 6.33
C GLU A 153 0.52 20.79 7.42
N SER A 154 0.07 19.59 7.81
CA SER A 154 -0.94 19.40 8.85
C SER A 154 -0.41 19.58 10.27
N GLN A 155 0.91 19.50 10.46
CA GLN A 155 1.55 19.69 11.76
C GLN A 155 1.60 21.19 12.13
N PRO A 156 1.24 21.57 13.37
CA PRO A 156 1.36 22.95 13.82
C PRO A 156 2.83 23.42 13.74
N MET A 157 3.03 24.66 13.26
CA MET A 157 4.35 25.30 13.00
C MET A 157 5.27 25.45 14.23
N PHE A 158 4.92 24.92 15.40
CA PHE A 158 5.71 25.03 16.63
C PHE A 158 6.90 24.05 16.74
N GLY A 159 7.21 23.28 15.68
CA GLY A 159 8.32 22.32 15.65
C GLY A 159 9.32 22.50 14.51
N ARG A 160 9.11 23.46 13.59
CA ARG A 160 10.15 23.82 12.61
C ARG A 160 11.14 24.74 13.30
N GLY A 161 12.12 24.13 13.96
CA GLY A 161 13.29 24.81 14.49
C GLY A 161 13.95 25.69 13.44
N MET A 162 14.50 26.80 13.91
CA MET A 162 15.47 27.65 13.22
C MET A 162 16.59 26.85 12.56
#